data_AF-A8TS26-F1
#
_entry.id   AF-A8TS26-F1
#
_cell.length_a   1.000
_cell.length_b   1.000
_cell.length_c   1.000
_cell.angle_alpha   90.00
_cell.angle_beta   90.00
_cell.angle_gamma   90.00
#
_symmetry.space_group_name_H-M   'P 1'
#
loop_
_entity.id
_entity.type
_entity.pdbx_description
1 polymer ?
#
loop_
_entity_poly.entity_id
_entity_poly.type
_entity_poly.pdbx_seq_one_letter_code
_entity_poly.pdbx_strand_id
1 'polypeptide(L)' 'MKQAKTLNKAELKRVVDVTKACSRYPQRDVTMLLLTHWCGMRVGEVAALRMGDVLDASCDIRSEITLVVKIKRVSPSGS' A
#
# COMPACT_ATOMS: atom_id res chain seq x y z
N MET A 1 -16.85 -21.19 4.29
CA MET A 1 -16.11 -19.92 4.09
C MET A 1 -15.56 -19.91 2.68
N LYS A 2 -15.96 -18.95 1.83
CA LYS A 2 -15.45 -18.86 0.44
C LYS A 2 -14.10 -18.14 0.49
N GLN A 3 -13.01 -18.88 0.35
CA GLN A 3 -11.67 -18.31 0.35
C GLN A 3 -11.43 -17.56 -0.96
N ALA A 4 -10.87 -16.36 -0.88
CA ALA A 4 -10.46 -15.62 -2.06
C ALA A 4 -9.32 -16.38 -2.78
N LYS A 5 -9.36 -16.38 -4.11
CA LYS A 5 -8.30 -17.01 -4.91
C LYS A 5 -6.99 -16.23 -4.73
N THR A 6 -5.93 -16.92 -4.33
CA THR A 6 -4.58 -16.33 -4.26
C THR A 6 -4.05 -16.13 -5.67
N LEU A 7 -3.58 -14.91 -5.96
CA LEU A 7 -3.00 -14.59 -7.26
C LEU A 7 -1.68 -15.34 -7.46
N ASN A 8 -1.51 -15.94 -8.64
CA ASN A 8 -0.20 -16.43 -9.08
C ASN A 8 0.64 -15.30 -9.73
N LYS A 9 1.91 -15.59 -10.06
CA LYS A 9 2.83 -14.59 -10.65
C LYS A 9 2.31 -13.99 -11.96
N ALA A 10 1.71 -14.80 -12.83
CA ALA A 10 1.19 -14.34 -14.12
C ALA A 10 -0.06 -13.46 -13.95
N GLU A 11 -0.93 -13.83 -13.02
CA GLU A 11 -2.12 -13.06 -12.66
C GLU A 11 -1.76 -11.72 -12.03
N LEU A 12 -0.78 -11.69 -11.12
CA LEU A 12 -0.26 -10.45 -10.55
C LEU A 12 0.30 -9.52 -11.64
N LYS A 13 1.11 -10.06 -12.56
CA LYS A 13 1.66 -9.28 -13.68
C LYS A 13 0.53 -8.67 -14.52
N ARG A 14 -0.51 -9.46 -14.83
CA ARG A 14 -1.67 -8.98 -15.57
C ARG A 14 -2.40 -7.84 -14.85
N VAL A 15 -2.58 -7.95 -13.53
CA VAL A 15 -3.17 -6.87 -12.73
C VAL A 15 -2.33 -5.61 -12.81
N VAL A 16 -1.01 -5.71 -12.65
CA VAL A 16 -0.09 -4.57 -12.77
C VAL A 16 -0.18 -3.92 -14.16
N ASP A 17 -0.19 -4.72 -15.22
CA ASP A 17 -0.26 -4.21 -16.60
C ASP A 17 -1.58 -3.48 -16.87
N VAL A 18 -2.71 -4.01 -16.36
CA VAL A 18 -4.02 -3.35 -16.45
C VAL A 18 -4.06 -2.06 -15.63
N THR A 19 -3.53 -2.07 -14.40
CA THR A 19 -3.47 -0.86 -13.56
C THR A 19 -2.64 0.23 -14.24
N LYS A 20 -1.52 -0.13 -14.89
CA LYS A 20 -0.70 0.81 -15.66
C LYS A 20 -1.44 1.43 -16.84
N ALA A 21 -2.27 0.65 -17.53
CA ALA A 21 -3.00 1.11 -18.71
C ALA A 21 -4.24 1.96 -18.37
N CYS A 22 -4.92 1.66 -17.26
CA CYS A 22 -6.23 2.25 -16.96
C CYS A 22 -6.22 3.33 -15.86
N SER A 23 -5.18 3.38 -15.01
CA SER A 23 -5.15 4.34 -13.90
C SER A 23 -4.72 5.74 -14.34
N ARG A 24 -5.30 6.76 -13.69
CA ARG A 24 -4.85 8.16 -13.78
C ARG A 24 -3.47 8.37 -13.17
N TYR A 25 -3.10 7.56 -12.15
CA TYR A 25 -1.82 7.64 -11.44
C TYR A 25 -1.20 6.24 -11.34
N PRO A 26 -0.71 5.68 -12.47
CA PRO A 26 -0.34 4.28 -12.56
C PRO A 26 0.80 3.90 -11.60
N GLN A 27 1.78 4.78 -11.39
CA GLN A 27 2.89 4.51 -10.46
C GLN A 27 2.40 4.36 -9.01
N ARG A 28 1.54 5.27 -8.54
CA ARG A 28 0.97 5.20 -7.18
C ARG A 28 0.17 3.92 -6.97
N ASP A 29 -0.73 3.62 -7.89
CA ASP A 29 -1.66 2.50 -7.74
C ASP A 29 -0.94 1.15 -7.84
N VAL A 30 0.09 1.06 -8.70
CA VAL A 30 0.96 -0.12 -8.76
C VAL A 30 1.78 -0.26 -7.47
N THR A 31 2.34 0.83 -6.94
CA THR A 31 3.07 0.78 -5.67
C THR A 31 2.17 0.30 -4.54
N MET A 32 0.93 0.80 -4.43
CA MET A 32 -0.03 0.33 -3.43
C MET A 32 -0.32 -1.17 -3.57
N LEU A 33 -0.55 -1.66 -4.80
CA LEU A 33 -0.74 -3.09 -5.07
C LEU A 33 0.47 -3.92 -4.63
N LEU A 34 1.68 -3.48 -4.98
CA LEU A 34 2.91 -4.20 -4.64
C LEU A 34 3.18 -4.22 -3.14
N LEU A 35 2.92 -3.11 -2.42
CA LEU A 35 3.03 -3.06 -0.96
C LEU A 35 2.09 -4.07 -0.28
N THR A 36 0.85 -4.20 -0.75
CA THR A 36 -0.08 -5.20 -0.19
C THR A 36 0.34 -6.64 -0.51
N HIS A 37 0.91 -6.89 -1.69
CA HIS A 37 1.26 -8.24 -2.12
C HIS A 37 2.60 -8.73 -1.58
N TRP A 38 3.63 -7.88 -1.55
CA TRP A 38 5.01 -8.26 -1.19
C TRP A 38 5.28 -8.02 0.28
N CYS A 39 4.81 -6.89 0.83
CA CYS A 39 5.03 -6.53 2.24
C CYS A 39 3.90 -7.00 3.16
N GLY A 40 2.80 -7.55 2.61
CA GLY A 40 1.65 -8.02 3.40
C GLY A 40 0.91 -6.91 4.14
N MET A 41 1.13 -5.65 3.75
CA MET A 41 0.53 -4.49 4.40
C MET A 41 -0.99 -4.49 4.21
N ARG A 42 -1.73 -4.17 5.26
CA ARG A 42 -3.17 -3.96 5.18
C ARG A 42 -3.46 -2.63 4.48
N VAL A 43 -4.58 -2.53 3.78
CA VAL A 43 -4.97 -1.31 3.03
C VAL A 43 -4.97 -0.06 3.91
N GLY A 44 -5.36 -0.19 5.20
CA GLY A 44 -5.31 0.93 6.15
C GLY A 44 -3.89 1.40 6.49
N GLU A 45 -2.91 0.51 6.48
CA GLU A 45 -1.50 0.85 6.71
C GLU A 45 -0.90 1.52 5.47
N VAL A 46 -1.20 0.98 4.28
CA VAL A 46 -0.79 1.58 3.00
C VAL A 46 -1.36 3.00 2.86
N ALA A 47 -2.60 3.23 3.29
CA ALA A 47 -3.23 4.55 3.24
C ALA A 47 -2.64 5.55 4.26
N ALA A 48 -2.05 5.07 5.35
CA ALA A 48 -1.44 5.92 6.38
C ALA A 48 0.04 6.21 6.13
N LEU A 49 0.69 5.45 5.23
CA LEU A 49 2.11 5.54 4.93
C LEU A 49 2.49 6.91 4.34
N ARG A 50 3.56 7.51 4.86
CA ARG A 50 4.12 8.78 4.38
C ARG A 50 5.52 8.58 3.80
N MET A 51 5.95 9.51 2.96
CA MET A 51 7.30 9.51 2.41
C MET A 51 8.38 9.51 3.50
N GLY A 52 8.17 10.24 4.59
CA GLY A 52 9.11 10.27 5.73
C GLY A 52 9.16 8.98 6.57
N ASP A 53 8.24 8.03 6.34
CA ASP A 53 8.32 6.71 6.96
C ASP A 53 9.26 5.80 6.16
N VAL A 54 9.43 6.06 4.86
CA VAL A 54 10.20 5.24 3.91
C VAL A 54 11.57 5.84 3.58
N LEU A 55 11.68 7.17 3.60
CA LEU A 55 12.91 7.90 3.33
C LEU A 55 13.60 8.32 4.63
N ASP A 56 14.92 8.28 4.62
CA ASP A 56 15.75 8.87 5.68
C ASP A 56 16.00 10.37 5.45
N ALA A 57 16.63 11.04 6.42
CA ALA A 57 16.94 12.48 6.35
C ALA A 57 17.79 12.87 5.13
N SER A 58 18.57 11.91 4.60
CA SER A 58 19.37 12.06 3.38
C SER A 58 18.60 11.76 2.08
N CYS A 59 17.28 11.53 2.15
CA CYS A 59 16.43 11.05 1.05
C CYS A 59 16.77 9.63 0.54
N ASP A 60 17.51 8.84 1.32
CA ASP A 60 17.79 7.44 1.02
C ASP A 60 16.64 6.53 1.48
N ILE A 61 16.45 5.41 0.77
CA ILE A 61 15.41 4.43 1.11
C ILE A 61 15.84 3.66 2.36
N ARG A 62 15.00 3.65 3.38
CA ARG A 62 15.22 2.87 4.60
C ARG A 62 15.11 1.37 4.31
N SER A 63 16.02 0.59 4.90
CA SER A 63 16.00 -0.88 4.80
C SER A 63 14.79 -1.49 5.50
N GLU A 64 14.28 -0.82 6.54
CA GLU A 64 13.15 -1.26 7.35
C GLU A 64 12.27 -0.06 7.69
N ILE A 65 10.95 -0.30 7.75
CA ILE A 65 9.96 0.70 8.11
C ILE A 65 9.08 0.17 9.25
N THR A 66 8.85 1.00 10.27
CA THR A 66 7.93 0.64 11.36
C THR A 66 6.54 1.14 11.03
N LEU A 67 5.59 0.21 10.89
CA LEU A 67 4.19 0.54 10.61
C LEU A 67 3.49 0.99 11.90
N VAL A 68 3.46 2.29 12.14
CA VAL A 68 2.65 2.88 13.20
C VAL A 68 1.21 3.06 12.72
N VAL A 69 0.31 2.21 13.21
CA VAL A 69 -1.13 2.33 12.93
C VAL A 69 -1.67 3.56 13.64
N LYS A 70 -1.65 4.73 12.98
CA LYS A 70 -2.47 5.88 13.33
C LYS A 70 -3.78 5.83 12.56
N ILE A 71 -4.64 4.86 12.89
CA ILE A 71 -6.05 4.99 12.54
C ILE A 71 -6.53 6.18 13.36
N LYS A 72 -6.71 7.33 12.71
CA LYS A 72 -7.50 8.43 13.28
C LYS A 72 -8.90 7.84 13.48
N ARG A 73 -9.18 7.31 14.66
CA ARG A 73 -10.58 7.22 15.12
C ARG A 73 -11.05 8.66 15.03
N VAL A 74 -12.03 8.92 14.17
CA VAL A 74 -12.79 10.15 14.24
C VAL A 74 -13.35 10.17 15.66
N SER A 75 -12.72 10.95 16.53
CA SER A 75 -13.33 11.29 17.81
C SER A 75 -14.66 11.91 17.45
N PRO A 76 -15.80 11.41 17.95
CA PRO A 76 -17.07 12.10 17.75
C PRO A 76 -16.91 13.45 18.43
N SER A 77 -16.76 14.52 17.63
CA SER A 77 -16.90 15.87 18.11
C SER A 77 -18.37 16.07 18.47
N GLY A 78 -18.69 15.73 19.72
CA GLY A 78 -20.01 15.87 20.31
C GLY A 78 -19.86 16.36 21.74
N SER A 79 -19.76 17.68 21.88
CA SER A 79 -20.19 18.50 23.02
C SER A 79 -19.92 19.96 22.70
#